data_AF-A0A3D2J5G8-F1
#
_entry.id   AF-A0A3D2J5G8-F1
#
_cell.length_a   1.000
_cell.length_b   1.000
_cell.length_c   1.000
_cell.angle_alpha   90.00
_cell.angle_beta   90.00
_cell.angle_gamma   90.00
#
_symmetry.space_group_name_H-M   'P 1'
#
loop_
_entity.id
_entity.type
_entity.pdbx_description
1 polymer ?
#
loop_
_entity_poly.entity_id
_entity_poly.type
_entity_poly.pdbx_seq_one_letter_code
_entity_poly.pdbx_strand_id
1 'polypeptide(L)' 'MTMKFGVMVPQGWRMDLADIPDPVQAYEAMTSVAQEAEALGFDSIWLFDHFHTIPVPSQEVTFECWTSTAALARDTKRVR' A
#
# COMPACT_ATOMS: atom_id res chain seq x y z
N MET A 1 -6.04 -22.26 -17.14
CA MET A 1 -5.91 -21.32 -16.00
C MET A 1 -6.02 -19.92 -16.55
N THR A 2 -6.78 -19.05 -15.90
CA THR A 2 -6.89 -17.63 -16.28
C THR A 2 -5.69 -16.86 -15.73
N MET A 3 -5.22 -15.85 -16.46
CA MET A 3 -4.13 -14.97 -16.01
C MET A 3 -4.56 -14.19 -14.77
N LYS A 4 -3.66 -14.06 -13.79
CA LYS A 4 -3.89 -13.31 -12.54
C LYS A 4 -3.01 -12.07 -12.52
N PHE A 5 -3.56 -10.98 -12.00
CA PHE A 5 -2.86 -9.70 -11.87
C PHE A 5 -2.73 -9.32 -10.40
N GLY A 6 -1.58 -8.77 -10.05
CA GLY A 6 -1.33 -8.15 -8.75
C GLY A 6 -0.91 -6.70 -8.92
N VAL A 7 -1.06 -5.91 -7.85
CA VAL A 7 -0.70 -4.49 -7.86
C VAL A 7 0.04 -4.10 -6.58
N MET A 8 0.97 -3.16 -6.69
CA MET A 8 1.63 -2.56 -5.53
C MET A 8 0.79 -1.39 -5.05
N VAL A 9 0.39 -1.39 -3.78
CA VAL A 9 -0.33 -0.26 -3.19
C VAL A 9 0.67 0.81 -2.74
N PRO A 10 0.29 2.10 -2.67
CA PRO A 10 1.23 3.13 -2.29
C PRO A 10 1.60 2.98 -0.82
N GLN A 11 2.90 3.06 -0.50
CA GLN A 11 3.42 2.81 0.85
C GLN A 11 4.26 3.97 1.40
N GLY A 12 4.79 4.82 0.52
CA GLY A 12 5.59 5.99 0.87
C GLY A 12 7.08 5.84 0.57
N TRP A 13 7.63 4.61 0.51
CA TRP A 13 9.06 4.37 0.31
C TRP A 13 9.60 4.94 -1.04
N ARG A 14 8.72 5.12 -2.04
CA ARG A 14 9.05 5.74 -3.34
C ARG A 14 8.56 7.18 -3.47
N MET A 15 8.28 7.85 -2.35
CA MET A 15 7.69 9.20 -2.31
C MET A 15 6.28 9.26 -2.92
N ASP A 16 5.62 8.11 -3.08
CA ASP A 16 4.29 7.95 -3.68
C ASP A 16 3.14 8.44 -2.79
N LEU A 17 3.46 8.93 -1.58
CA LEU A 17 2.55 9.56 -0.62
C LEU A 17 3.02 10.94 -0.15
N ALA A 18 4.12 11.48 -0.70
CA ALA A 18 4.78 12.69 -0.17
C ALA A 18 3.91 13.97 -0.26
N ASP A 19 2.93 14.00 -1.17
CA ASP A 19 2.00 15.12 -1.32
C ASP A 19 0.81 15.07 -0.34
N ILE A 20 0.78 14.09 0.57
CA ILE A 20 -0.28 13.91 1.58
C ILE A 20 0.33 14.13 2.99
N PRO A 21 0.28 15.36 3.54
CA PRO A 21 0.98 15.68 4.78
C PRO A 21 0.42 14.98 6.02
N ASP A 22 -0.87 14.65 6.01
CA ASP A 22 -1.53 13.95 7.11
C ASP A 22 -1.30 12.44 6.98
N PRO A 23 -0.57 11.80 7.92
CA PRO A 23 -0.29 10.37 7.85
C PRO A 23 -1.55 9.51 7.92
N VAL A 24 -2.64 9.99 8.52
CA VAL A 24 -3.92 9.26 8.51
C VAL A 24 -4.48 9.22 7.09
N GLN A 25 -4.51 10.37 6.41
CA GLN A 25 -4.95 10.44 5.01
C GLN A 25 -4.04 9.65 4.08
N ALA A 26 -2.72 9.61 4.34
CA ALA A 26 -1.78 8.82 3.56
C ALA A 26 -2.05 7.31 3.71
N TYR A 27 -2.37 6.85 4.93
CA TYR A 27 -2.79 5.46 5.16
C TYR A 27 -4.13 5.15 4.50
N GLU A 28 -5.08 6.08 4.55
CA GLU A 28 -6.38 5.94 3.89
C GLU A 28 -6.23 5.87 2.35
N ALA A 29 -5.28 6.61 1.77
CA ALA A 29 -4.95 6.51 0.35
C ALA A 29 -4.44 5.10 -0.02
N MET A 30 -3.50 4.54 0.76
CA MET A 30 -3.05 3.15 0.60
C MET A 30 -4.21 2.15 0.67
N THR A 31 -5.06 2.30 1.68
CA THR A 31 -6.22 1.43 1.91
C THR A 31 -7.25 1.54 0.78
N SER A 32 -7.50 2.75 0.27
CA SER A 32 -8.42 3.00 -0.85
C SER A 32 -7.95 2.30 -2.12
N VAL A 33 -6.64 2.35 -2.43
CA VAL A 33 -6.08 1.63 -3.58
C VAL A 33 -6.22 0.12 -3.42
N ALA A 34 -6.01 -0.42 -2.21
CA ALA A 34 -6.20 -1.84 -1.93
C ALA A 34 -7.67 -2.29 -2.14
N GLN A 35 -8.62 -1.50 -1.65
CA GLN A 35 -10.06 -1.76 -1.80
C GLN A 35 -10.50 -1.66 -3.27
N GLU A 36 -9.99 -0.67 -4.01
CA GLU A 36 -10.28 -0.52 -5.43
C GLU A 36 -9.67 -1.67 -6.25
N ALA A 37 -8.44 -2.09 -5.94
CA ALA A 37 -7.83 -3.27 -6.56
C ALA A 37 -8.70 -4.53 -6.35
N GLU A 38 -9.24 -4.73 -5.14
CA GLU A 38 -10.18 -5.80 -4.86
C GLU A 38 -11.49 -5.67 -5.68
N ALA A 39 -12.05 -4.46 -5.79
CA ALA A 39 -13.27 -4.20 -6.54
C ALA A 39 -13.10 -4.48 -8.05
N LEU A 40 -11.93 -4.16 -8.59
CA LEU A 40 -11.54 -4.41 -9.98
C LEU A 40 -11.14 -5.86 -10.28
N GLY A 41 -11.06 -6.71 -9.26
CA GLY A 41 -10.78 -8.14 -9.42
C GLY A 41 -9.30 -8.51 -9.53
N PHE A 42 -8.39 -7.68 -9.00
CA PHE A 42 -7.00 -8.08 -8.82
C PHE A 42 -6.91 -9.27 -7.85
N ASP A 43 -5.97 -10.18 -8.11
CA ASP A 43 -5.79 -11.39 -7.30
C ASP A 43 -4.95 -11.14 -6.03
N SER A 44 -4.08 -10.13 -6.06
CA SER A 44 -3.18 -9.78 -4.95
C SER A 44 -2.81 -8.30 -4.90
N ILE A 45 -2.54 -7.80 -3.70
CA ILE A 45 -1.87 -6.54 -3.42
C ILE A 45 -0.51 -6.80 -2.78
N TRP A 46 0.41 -5.86 -2.96
CA TRP A 46 1.77 -6.01 -2.46
C TRP A 46 2.22 -4.72 -1.76
N LEU A 47 3.11 -4.89 -0.79
CA LEU A 47 3.87 -3.82 -0.12
C LEU A 47 5.36 -4.14 -0.21
N PHE A 48 6.21 -3.13 -0.11
CA PHE A 48 7.65 -3.32 -0.03
C PHE A 48 8.09 -3.46 1.42
N ASP A 49 9.11 -4.25 1.69
CA ASP A 49 9.65 -4.40 3.05
C ASP A 49 10.73 -3.35 3.33
N HIS A 50 10.32 -2.09 3.56
CA HIS A 50 11.22 -0.95 3.77
C HIS A 50 10.72 -0.06 4.92
N PHE A 51 11.69 0.60 5.59
CA PHE A 51 11.44 1.52 6.71
C PHE A 51 11.78 2.99 6.39
N HIS A 52 12.33 3.26 5.20
CA HIS A 52 12.71 4.60 4.79
C HIS A 52 12.54 4.78 3.28
N THR A 53 12.52 6.03 2.84
CA THR A 53 12.43 6.36 1.42
C THR A 53 13.70 6.01 0.64
N ILE A 54 13.53 5.85 -0.66
CA ILE A 54 14.60 5.64 -1.65
C ILE A 54 14.55 6.74 -2.73
N PRO A 55 15.67 7.01 -3.44
CA PRO A 55 17.01 6.45 -3.25
C PRO A 55 17.75 7.02 -2.04
N VAL A 56 17.23 8.09 -1.43
CA VAL A 56 17.80 8.74 -0.24
C VAL A 56 16.79 8.67 0.90
N PRO A 57 17.19 8.25 2.12
CA PRO A 57 16.34 8.31 3.29
C PRO A 57 15.89 9.74 3.61
N SER A 58 14.62 9.90 3.97
CA SER A 58 14.02 11.17 4.37
C SER A 58 13.14 10.98 5.62
N GLN A 59 12.39 12.01 6.00
CA GLN A 59 11.38 11.95 7.06
C GLN A 59 9.95 11.88 6.50
N GLU A 60 9.81 11.67 5.18
CA GLU A 60 8.50 11.43 4.59
C GLU A 60 7.89 10.12 5.09
N VAL A 61 6.57 10.05 5.01
CA VAL A 61 5.81 8.85 5.40
C VAL A 61 6.34 7.63 4.65
N THR A 62 6.62 6.57 5.39
CA THR A 62 6.88 5.23 4.86
C THR A 62 6.27 4.23 5.85
N PHE A 63 5.19 3.57 5.44
CA PHE A 63 4.51 2.63 6.33
C PHE A 63 5.24 1.29 6.40
N GLU A 64 5.39 0.77 7.62
CA GLU A 64 6.02 -0.52 7.87
C GLU A 64 5.16 -1.66 7.28
N CYS A 65 5.82 -2.64 6.65
CA CYS A 65 5.17 -3.63 5.80
C CYS A 65 4.20 -4.55 6.57
N TRP A 66 4.60 -5.08 7.72
CA TRP A 66 3.81 -6.08 8.44
C TRP A 66 2.57 -5.49 9.10
N THR A 67 2.71 -4.36 9.77
CA THR A 67 1.60 -3.62 10.39
C THR A 67 0.60 -3.15 9.34
N SER A 68 1.10 -2.64 8.20
CA SER A 68 0.25 -2.26 7.07
C SER A 68 -0.47 -3.47 6.47
N THR A 69 0.23 -4.58 6.25
CA THR A 69 -0.38 -5.82 5.73
C THR A 69 -1.48 -6.33 6.66
N ALA A 70 -1.26 -6.33 7.98
CA ALA A 70 -2.27 -6.73 8.95
C ALA A 70 -3.50 -5.82 8.93
N ALA A 71 -3.31 -4.51 8.74
CA ALA A 71 -4.40 -3.55 8.66
C ALA A 71 -5.17 -3.67 7.33
N LEU A 72 -4.47 -3.85 6.20
CA LEU A 72 -5.11 -4.10 4.89
C LEU A 72 -5.85 -5.44 4.85
N ALA A 73 -5.36 -6.46 5.58
CA ALA A 73 -6.06 -7.74 5.72
C ALA A 73 -7.37 -7.62 6.52
N ARG A 74 -7.46 -6.67 7.46
CA ARG A 74 -8.72 -6.31 8.14
C ARG A 74 -9.68 -5.57 7.20
N ASP A 75 -9.15 -4.71 6.34
CA ASP A 75 -9.93 -3.74 5.54
C ASP A 75 -10.32 -4.24 4.14
N THR A 76 -9.80 -5.39 3.72
CA THR A 76 -10.16 -6.11 2.48
C THR A 76 -10.76 -7.49 2.79
N LYS A 77 -11.35 -8.18 1.80
CA LYS A 77 -12.10 -9.43 2.02
C LYS A 77 -11.73 -10.60 1.11
N ARG A 78 -11.16 -10.33 -0.05
CA ARG A 78 -10.92 -11.31 -1.14
C ARG A 78 -9.54 -11.21 -1.74
N VAL A 79 -8.98 -10.01 -1.84
CA VAL A 79 -7.62 -9.83 -2.37
C VAL A 79 -6.59 -10.44 -1.42
N ARG A 80 -5.51 -10.99 -1.98
CA ARG A 80 -4.40 -11.58 -1.22
C ARG A 80 -3.31 -10.58 -0.90
#